data_AF-A0A4Q3C6K9-F1
#
_entry.id   AF-A0A4Q3C6K9-F1
#
_cell.length_a   1.000
_cell.length_b   1.000
_cell.length_c   1.000
_cell.angle_alpha   90.00
_cell.angle_beta   90.00
_cell.angle_gamma   90.00
#
_symmetry.space_group_name_H-M   'P 1'
#
loop_
_entity.id
_entity.type
_entity.pdbx_description
1 polymer ?
#
loop_
_entity_poly.entity_id
_entity_poly.type
_entity_poly.pdbx_seq_one_letter_code
_entity_poly.pdbx_strand_id
1 'polypeptide(L)'
;TALDGTDSPNYFERPTFDYTAGGMFDPFNNYDQFLAMSQAFEDTGVRAYKGQAHNLMSQPDILKTALQIHSAEARQAAEVRQLRGEKGWITANQRGTNMPEATQPTYNGEENTMQSGFNAANIPAQQPGPAIPNTAGTQAFDEPLAREQVVSITEMFLP
;
A
#
# COMPACT_ATOMS: atom_id res chain seq x y z
N THR A 1 37.10 -8.14 -2.29
CA THR A 1 36.32 -7.89 -1.06
C THR A 1 34.87 -8.14 -1.42
N ALA A 2 34.31 -9.25 -0.95
CA ALA A 2 32.93 -9.62 -1.28
C ALA A 2 32.00 -8.50 -0.80
N LEU A 3 31.10 -8.06 -1.66
CA LEU A 3 30.09 -7.04 -1.35
C LEU A 3 28.98 -7.60 -0.44
N ASP A 4 29.06 -8.89 -0.11
CA ASP A 4 28.20 -9.64 0.80
C ASP A 4 29.03 -10.58 1.70
N GLY A 5 28.55 -10.81 2.94
CA GLY A 5 29.21 -11.65 3.96
C GLY A 5 29.18 -11.02 5.36
N THR A 6 29.27 -11.86 6.41
CA THR A 6 29.32 -11.42 7.82
C THR A 6 30.48 -10.48 8.14
N ASP A 7 31.52 -10.52 7.30
CA ASP A 7 32.73 -9.72 7.45
C ASP A 7 32.66 -8.39 6.67
N SER A 8 31.53 -8.08 6.01
CA SER A 8 31.32 -6.81 5.34
C SER A 8 31.16 -5.68 6.36
N PRO A 9 31.79 -4.50 6.16
CA PRO A 9 31.55 -3.34 7.03
C PRO A 9 30.10 -2.81 6.96
N ASN A 10 29.32 -3.27 5.98
CA ASN A 10 27.89 -3.01 5.84
C ASN A 10 27.02 -4.24 6.20
N TYR A 11 27.58 -5.22 6.90
CA TYR A 11 26.83 -6.39 7.35
C TYR A 11 25.85 -5.99 8.45
N PHE A 12 24.58 -6.31 8.21
CA PHE A 12 23.53 -6.31 9.22
C PHE A 12 22.93 -7.71 9.24
N GLU A 13 22.66 -8.25 10.43
CA GLU A 13 21.95 -9.52 10.54
C GLU A 13 20.63 -9.42 9.77
N ARG A 14 20.37 -10.44 8.95
CA ARG A 14 19.14 -10.45 8.15
C ARG A 14 17.95 -10.50 9.11
N PRO A 15 17.01 -9.54 9.05
CA PRO A 15 15.81 -9.61 9.86
C PRO A 15 15.01 -10.88 9.52
N THR A 16 14.48 -11.53 10.55
CA THR A 16 13.54 -12.64 10.41
C THR A 16 12.12 -12.10 10.39
N PHE A 17 11.28 -12.64 9.52
CA PHE A 17 9.87 -12.28 9.41
C PHE A 17 9.01 -13.54 9.52
N ASP A 18 7.91 -13.44 10.28
CA ASP A 18 6.85 -14.44 10.29
C ASP A 18 5.77 -14.05 9.26
N TYR A 19 5.92 -14.52 8.03
CA TYR A 19 4.92 -14.33 6.97
C TYR A 19 3.60 -15.09 7.21
N THR A 20 3.52 -15.92 8.25
CA THR A 20 2.26 -16.55 8.67
C THR A 20 1.48 -15.67 9.64
N ALA A 21 2.11 -14.64 10.22
CA ALA A 21 1.52 -13.81 11.28
C ALA A 21 0.87 -14.64 12.40
N GLY A 22 1.60 -15.57 12.99
CA GLY A 22 1.07 -16.51 13.98
C GLY A 22 0.03 -17.48 13.42
N GLY A 23 0.11 -17.83 12.12
CA GLY A 23 -0.80 -18.75 11.44
C GLY A 23 -2.07 -18.12 10.85
N MET A 24 -2.19 -16.79 10.84
CA MET A 24 -3.27 -16.06 10.16
C MET A 24 -3.19 -16.15 8.63
N PHE A 25 -1.98 -16.37 8.09
CA PHE A 25 -1.71 -16.56 6.67
C PHE A 25 -0.89 -17.85 6.43
N ASP A 26 -1.02 -18.42 5.24
CA ASP A 26 -0.23 -19.52 4.70
C ASP A 26 0.22 -19.21 3.27
N PRO A 27 1.00 -18.13 3.09
CA PRO A 27 1.28 -17.57 1.77
C PRO A 27 2.22 -18.45 0.93
N PHE A 28 2.95 -19.38 1.54
CA PHE A 28 3.90 -20.22 0.79
C PHE A 28 3.33 -21.59 0.39
N ASN A 29 2.18 -21.99 0.95
CA ASN A 29 1.48 -23.22 0.53
C ASN A 29 0.13 -22.93 -0.15
N ASN A 30 -0.36 -21.68 -0.11
CA ASN A 30 -1.59 -21.27 -0.76
C ASN A 30 -1.38 -20.00 -1.62
N TYR A 31 -1.46 -20.14 -2.94
CA TYR A 31 -1.23 -19.05 -3.89
C TYR A 31 -2.26 -17.91 -3.76
N ASP A 32 -3.50 -18.20 -3.43
CA ASP A 32 -4.50 -17.14 -3.22
C ASP A 32 -4.15 -16.31 -1.98
N GLN A 33 -3.62 -16.94 -0.92
CA GLN A 33 -3.12 -16.23 0.25
C GLN A 33 -1.80 -15.50 -0.03
N PHE A 34 -0.94 -16.06 -0.89
CA PHE A 34 0.24 -15.34 -1.39
C PHE A 34 -0.16 -14.03 -2.05
N LEU A 35 -1.12 -14.07 -2.98
CA LEU A 35 -1.61 -12.89 -3.68
C LEU A 35 -2.33 -11.91 -2.75
N ALA A 36 -3.12 -12.41 -1.78
CA ALA A 36 -3.77 -11.55 -0.79
C ALA A 36 -2.76 -10.82 0.10
N MET A 37 -1.71 -11.50 0.56
CA MET A 37 -0.64 -10.88 1.35
C MET A 37 0.19 -9.91 0.50
N SER A 38 0.53 -10.30 -0.74
CA SER A 38 1.26 -9.43 -1.67
C SER A 38 0.50 -8.14 -1.92
N GLN A 39 -0.81 -8.21 -2.17
CA GLN A 39 -1.63 -7.01 -2.34
C GLN A 39 -1.59 -6.12 -1.08
N ALA A 40 -1.75 -6.70 0.12
CA ALA A 40 -1.72 -5.94 1.35
C ALA A 40 -0.37 -5.24 1.58
N PHE A 41 0.74 -5.89 1.25
CA PHE A 41 2.08 -5.30 1.39
C PHE A 41 2.31 -4.16 0.42
N GLU A 42 2.02 -4.35 -0.86
CA GLU A 42 2.23 -3.34 -1.89
C GLU A 42 1.29 -2.13 -1.63
N ASP A 43 0.02 -2.36 -1.29
CA ASP A 43 -0.91 -1.27 -0.90
C ASP A 43 -0.40 -0.54 0.37
N THR A 44 0.15 -1.26 1.35
CA THR A 44 0.77 -0.63 2.54
C THR A 44 1.98 0.22 2.15
N GLY A 45 2.82 -0.28 1.24
CA GLY A 45 4.00 0.42 0.73
C GLY A 45 3.63 1.73 0.03
N VAL A 46 2.66 1.70 -0.89
CA VAL A 46 2.11 2.89 -1.56
C VAL A 46 1.73 3.96 -0.55
N ARG A 47 0.88 3.59 0.43
CA ARG A 47 0.35 4.52 1.43
C ARG A 47 1.41 5.01 2.40
N ALA A 48 2.37 4.16 2.78
CA ALA A 48 3.49 4.50 3.67
C ALA A 48 4.44 5.51 3.03
N TYR A 49 4.88 5.29 1.78
CA TYR A 49 5.77 6.22 1.09
C TYR A 49 5.08 7.57 0.84
N LYS A 50 3.79 7.57 0.50
CA LYS A 50 3.02 8.82 0.39
C LYS A 50 2.93 9.54 1.73
N GLY A 51 2.67 8.81 2.83
CA GLY A 51 2.59 9.37 4.17
C GLY A 51 3.88 10.02 4.67
N GLN A 52 5.04 9.53 4.21
CA GLN A 52 6.34 10.10 4.58
C GLN A 52 6.86 11.17 3.60
N ALA A 53 6.23 11.35 2.43
CA ALA A 53 6.72 12.28 1.40
C ALA A 53 6.89 13.72 1.93
N HIS A 54 5.98 14.20 2.79
CA HIS A 54 6.08 15.54 3.36
C HIS A 54 7.33 15.73 4.23
N ASN A 55 7.74 14.70 4.97
CA ASN A 55 8.93 14.73 5.83
C ASN A 55 10.24 14.80 5.03
N LEU A 56 10.19 14.52 3.73
CA LEU A 56 11.35 14.48 2.83
C LEU A 56 11.46 15.74 1.95
N MET A 57 10.55 16.72 2.08
CA MET A 57 10.55 17.92 1.22
C MET A 57 11.85 18.73 1.27
N SER A 58 12.59 18.68 2.38
CA SER A 58 13.90 19.33 2.55
C SER A 58 15.07 18.54 1.96
N GLN A 59 14.83 17.31 1.49
CA GLN A 59 15.84 16.38 1.00
C GLN A 59 15.46 15.90 -0.42
N PRO A 60 15.66 16.74 -1.46
CA PRO A 60 15.08 16.52 -2.79
C PRO A 60 15.52 15.21 -3.46
N ASP A 61 16.78 14.80 -3.27
CA ASP A 61 17.27 13.53 -3.83
C ASP A 61 16.59 12.32 -3.17
N ILE A 62 16.42 12.37 -1.85
CA ILE A 62 15.74 11.30 -1.10
C ILE A 62 14.24 11.29 -1.42
N LEU A 63 13.59 12.46 -1.48
CA LEU A 63 12.19 12.57 -1.89
C LEU A 63 11.98 11.99 -3.29
N LYS A 64 12.86 12.31 -4.25
CA LYS A 64 12.77 11.76 -5.60
C LYS A 64 12.85 10.23 -5.58
N THR A 65 13.79 9.65 -4.84
CA THR A 65 13.89 8.19 -4.69
C THR A 65 12.65 7.61 -4.02
N ALA A 66 12.14 8.23 -2.95
CA ALA A 66 10.93 7.79 -2.27
C ALA A 66 9.70 7.81 -3.19
N LEU A 67 9.54 8.84 -4.02
CA LEU A 67 8.45 8.93 -5.01
C LEU A 67 8.60 7.92 -6.16
N GLN A 68 9.84 7.56 -6.52
CA GLN A 68 10.10 6.49 -7.48
C GLN A 68 9.69 5.13 -6.91
N ILE A 69 10.00 4.85 -5.64
CA ILE A 69 9.59 3.62 -4.97
C ILE A 69 8.06 3.58 -4.84
N HIS A 70 7.43 4.66 -4.37
CA HIS A 70 5.97 4.79 -4.33
C HIS A 70 5.32 4.44 -5.69
N SER A 71 5.89 4.92 -6.80
CA SER A 71 5.40 4.59 -8.13
C SER A 71 5.62 3.13 -8.54
N ALA A 72 6.63 2.44 -8.02
CA ALA A 72 6.87 1.02 -8.26
C ALA A 72 5.86 0.17 -7.48
N GLU A 73 5.73 0.43 -6.19
CA GLU A 73 4.75 -0.21 -5.29
C GLU A 73 3.32 -0.07 -5.86
N ALA A 74 2.96 1.11 -6.38
CA ALA A 74 1.63 1.33 -6.97
C ALA A 74 1.38 0.47 -8.22
N ARG A 75 2.41 0.23 -9.04
CA ARG A 75 2.30 -0.66 -10.20
C ARG A 75 2.22 -2.12 -9.77
N GLN A 76 2.99 -2.52 -8.76
CA GLN A 76 2.95 -3.87 -8.20
C GLN A 76 1.58 -4.15 -7.57
N ALA A 77 1.04 -3.22 -6.78
CA ALA A 77 -0.30 -3.30 -6.21
C ALA A 77 -1.37 -3.46 -7.31
N ALA A 78 -1.32 -2.63 -8.37
CA ALA A 78 -2.26 -2.71 -9.48
C ALA A 78 -2.16 -4.06 -10.23
N GLU A 79 -0.95 -4.59 -10.44
CA GLU A 79 -0.74 -5.88 -11.09
C GLU A 79 -1.25 -7.05 -10.23
N VAL A 80 -0.92 -7.08 -8.95
CA VAL A 80 -1.41 -8.14 -8.03
C VAL A 80 -2.94 -8.12 -7.96
N ARG A 81 -3.56 -6.94 -7.94
CA ARG A 81 -5.02 -6.79 -8.02
C ARG A 81 -5.58 -7.37 -9.31
N GLN A 82 -4.94 -7.12 -10.46
CA GLN A 82 -5.35 -7.71 -11.74
C GLN A 82 -5.22 -9.25 -11.74
N LEU A 83 -4.14 -9.80 -11.18
CA LEU A 83 -3.98 -11.25 -11.02
C LEU A 83 -5.10 -11.87 -10.16
N ARG A 84 -5.66 -11.10 -9.24
CA ARG A 84 -6.80 -11.47 -8.39
C ARG A 84 -8.18 -11.18 -9.02
N GLY A 85 -8.22 -10.64 -10.24
CA GLY A 85 -9.47 -10.26 -10.91
C GLY A 85 -10.14 -9.01 -10.34
N GLU A 86 -9.40 -8.20 -9.59
CA GLU A 86 -9.87 -6.97 -8.95
C GLU A 86 -9.53 -5.73 -9.79
N LYS A 87 -10.13 -4.59 -9.44
CA LYS A 87 -9.69 -3.29 -9.99
C LYS A 87 -8.28 -2.96 -9.50
N GLY A 88 -7.46 -2.37 -10.36
CA GLY A 88 -6.08 -1.96 -10.05
C GLY A 88 -5.94 -0.80 -9.04
N TRP A 89 -7.02 -0.43 -8.34
CA TRP A 89 -7.06 0.66 -7.37
C TRP A 89 -8.03 0.31 -6.23
N ILE A 90 -7.88 0.97 -5.08
CA ILE A 90 -8.75 0.81 -3.92
C ILE A 90 -10.09 1.53 -4.16
N THR A 91 -11.20 0.97 -3.66
CA THR A 91 -12.51 1.64 -3.68
C THR A 91 -12.99 1.82 -2.25
N ALA A 92 -13.20 3.07 -1.82
CA ALA A 92 -13.41 3.39 -0.41
C ALA A 92 -12.35 2.70 0.47
N ASN A 93 -12.72 1.93 1.48
CA ASN A 93 -11.78 1.14 2.30
C ASN A 93 -11.84 -0.37 2.03
N GLN A 94 -12.20 -0.74 0.80
CA GLN A 94 -12.34 -2.14 0.41
C GLN A 94 -10.96 -2.80 0.28
N ARG A 95 -10.68 -3.75 1.16
CA ARG A 95 -9.49 -4.60 1.07
C ARG A 95 -9.48 -5.43 -0.22
N GLY A 96 -10.62 -5.97 -0.63
CA GLY A 96 -10.74 -6.84 -1.82
C GLY A 96 -11.29 -8.21 -1.45
N THR A 97 -11.71 -8.99 -2.44
CA THR A 97 -12.43 -10.24 -2.23
C THR A 97 -11.56 -11.28 -1.52
N ASN A 98 -12.10 -11.94 -0.49
CA ASN A 98 -11.43 -13.00 0.27
C ASN A 98 -10.10 -12.59 0.95
N MET A 99 -9.85 -11.29 1.20
CA MET A 99 -8.71 -10.90 2.03
C MET A 99 -8.99 -11.16 3.51
N PRO A 100 -8.01 -11.73 4.26
CA PRO A 100 -8.09 -11.86 5.71
C PRO A 100 -8.39 -10.52 6.38
N GLU A 101 -9.18 -10.53 7.45
CA GLU A 101 -9.56 -9.31 8.19
C GLU A 101 -8.35 -8.56 8.74
N ALA A 102 -7.26 -9.29 9.02
CA ALA A 102 -5.98 -8.76 9.47
C ALA A 102 -5.37 -7.71 8.52
N THR A 103 -5.75 -7.71 7.24
CA THR A 103 -5.27 -6.72 6.26
C THR A 103 -6.08 -5.42 6.26
N GLN A 104 -7.23 -5.36 6.94
CA GLN A 104 -8.10 -4.18 6.95
C GLN A 104 -7.41 -2.89 7.40
N PRO A 105 -6.47 -2.88 8.37
CA PRO A 105 -5.74 -1.67 8.75
C PRO A 105 -5.00 -1.00 7.57
N THR A 106 -4.55 -1.77 6.56
CA THR A 106 -3.96 -1.26 5.31
C THR A 106 -4.93 -0.45 4.47
N TYR A 107 -6.24 -0.50 4.71
CA TYR A 107 -7.26 0.17 3.89
C TYR A 107 -8.08 1.20 4.65
N ASN A 108 -7.96 1.25 5.98
CA ASN A 108 -8.67 2.23 6.79
C ASN A 108 -8.23 3.65 6.41
N GLY A 109 -9.18 4.55 6.17
CA GLY A 109 -8.97 5.94 5.76
C GLY A 109 -9.05 6.18 4.25
N GLU A 110 -8.94 5.15 3.41
CA GLU A 110 -9.08 5.25 1.95
C GLU A 110 -10.48 5.70 1.49
N GLU A 111 -11.48 5.60 2.36
CA GLU A 111 -12.82 6.15 2.12
C GLU A 111 -12.90 7.68 2.15
N ASN A 112 -11.78 8.37 2.41
CA ASN A 112 -11.73 9.83 2.41
C ASN A 112 -12.09 10.39 1.02
N THR A 113 -13.07 11.29 1.02
CA THR A 113 -13.53 12.00 -0.19
C THR A 113 -13.07 13.45 -0.21
N MET A 114 -12.45 13.94 0.85
CA MET A 114 -12.03 15.32 0.99
C MET A 114 -10.55 15.49 0.59
N GLN A 115 -10.32 16.21 -0.51
CA GLN A 115 -8.99 16.45 -1.08
C GLN A 115 -8.69 17.94 -1.09
N SER A 116 -7.75 18.39 -0.27
CA SER A 116 -7.35 19.80 -0.17
C SER A 116 -8.54 20.78 0.02
N GLY A 117 -9.58 20.36 0.75
CA GLY A 117 -10.80 21.16 0.98
C GLY A 117 -11.90 20.99 -0.07
N PHE A 118 -11.70 20.15 -1.09
CA PHE A 118 -12.70 19.82 -2.11
C PHE A 118 -13.27 18.42 -1.89
N ASN A 119 -14.60 18.28 -1.95
CA ASN A 119 -15.25 16.97 -1.88
C ASN A 119 -15.27 16.31 -3.27
N ALA A 120 -14.39 15.32 -3.46
CA ALA A 120 -14.22 14.58 -4.70
C ALA A 120 -15.35 13.57 -4.99
N ALA A 121 -16.29 13.34 -4.06
CA ALA A 121 -17.50 12.54 -4.34
C ALA A 121 -18.60 13.36 -5.05
N ASN A 122 -18.52 14.69 -4.98
CA ASN A 122 -19.54 15.61 -5.51
C ASN A 122 -19.05 16.37 -6.74
N ILE A 123 -18.25 15.73 -7.60
CA ILE A 123 -17.78 16.37 -8.83
C ILE A 123 -18.95 16.40 -9.83
N PRO A 124 -19.43 17.60 -10.23
CA PRO A 124 -20.51 17.69 -11.20
C PRO A 124 -20.04 17.16 -12.56
N ALA A 125 -20.89 16.37 -13.22
CA ALA A 125 -20.62 15.93 -14.58
C ALA A 125 -20.48 17.14 -15.50
N GLN A 126 -19.35 17.25 -16.21
CA GLN A 126 -19.19 18.25 -17.27
C GLN A 126 -19.95 17.78 -18.51
N GLN A 127 -20.78 18.66 -19.07
CA GLN A 127 -21.51 18.38 -20.31
C GLN A 127 -20.75 18.98 -21.51
N PRO A 128 -20.51 18.21 -22.60
CA PRO A 128 -20.87 16.81 -22.79
C PRO A 128 -19.86 15.85 -22.12
N GLY A 129 -20.34 14.91 -21.31
CA GLY A 129 -19.47 13.95 -20.61
C GLY A 129 -20.25 12.94 -19.74
N PRO A 130 -19.66 11.77 -19.44
CA PRO A 130 -20.30 10.76 -18.59
C PRO A 130 -20.46 11.25 -17.16
N ALA A 131 -21.45 10.70 -16.46
CA ALA A 131 -21.57 10.91 -15.02
C ALA A 131 -20.35 10.35 -14.28
N ILE A 132 -19.82 11.10 -13.32
CA ILE A 132 -18.72 10.67 -12.47
C ILE A 132 -19.33 9.93 -11.26
N PRO A 133 -19.02 8.65 -11.04
CA PRO A 133 -19.51 7.93 -9.86
C PRO A 133 -19.01 8.58 -8.57
N ASN A 134 -19.82 8.56 -7.50
CA ASN A 134 -19.43 9.09 -6.20
C ASN A 134 -18.18 8.40 -5.60
N THR A 135 -17.91 7.15 -5.98
CA THR A 135 -16.69 6.43 -5.58
C THR A 135 -15.44 6.89 -6.31
N ALA A 136 -15.57 7.63 -7.42
CA ALA A 136 -14.43 8.04 -8.25
C ALA A 136 -13.42 8.86 -7.44
N GLY A 137 -13.89 9.67 -6.48
CA GLY A 137 -13.03 10.41 -5.56
C GLY A 137 -12.09 9.51 -4.76
N THR A 138 -12.64 8.48 -4.09
CA THR A 138 -11.85 7.50 -3.32
C THR A 138 -10.98 6.61 -4.21
N GLN A 139 -11.34 6.46 -5.50
CA GLN A 139 -10.60 5.61 -6.45
C GLN A 139 -9.44 6.36 -7.11
N ALA A 140 -9.37 7.69 -6.95
CA ALA A 140 -8.38 8.53 -7.62
C ALA A 140 -7.13 8.79 -6.77
N PHE A 141 -7.17 8.51 -5.47
CA PHE A 141 -6.10 8.80 -4.53
C PHE A 141 -5.94 7.65 -3.54
N ASP A 142 -4.70 7.17 -3.35
CA ASP A 142 -4.36 6.36 -2.17
C ASP A 142 -4.11 7.30 -0.99
N GLU A 143 -4.81 7.13 0.11
CA GLU A 143 -4.69 7.98 1.30
C GLU A 143 -3.45 7.62 2.12
N PRO A 144 -2.68 8.60 2.65
CA PRO A 144 -1.44 8.30 3.36
C PRO A 144 -1.67 7.50 4.65
N LEU A 145 -0.73 6.61 4.99
CA LEU A 145 -0.64 6.03 6.32
C LEU A 145 0.35 6.81 7.18
N ALA A 146 -0.03 7.09 8.43
CA ALA A 146 0.86 7.60 9.46
C ALA A 146 1.86 6.50 9.89
N ARG A 147 3.02 6.92 10.42
CA ARG A 147 4.08 6.00 10.83
C ARG A 147 3.59 4.93 11.80
N GLU A 148 2.79 5.34 12.77
CA GLU A 148 2.26 4.46 13.82
C GLU A 148 1.34 3.38 13.23
N GLN A 149 0.57 3.73 12.19
CA GLN A 149 -0.28 2.78 11.48
C GLN A 149 0.56 1.78 10.66
N VAL A 150 1.60 2.26 9.97
CA VAL A 150 2.54 1.39 9.23
C VAL A 150 3.21 0.42 10.19
N VAL A 151 3.73 0.92 11.32
CA VAL A 151 4.38 0.09 12.35
C VAL A 151 3.41 -0.98 12.84
N SER A 152 2.19 -0.60 13.23
CA SER A 152 1.16 -1.54 13.70
C SER A 152 0.81 -2.62 12.67
N ILE A 153 0.79 -2.30 11.36
CA ILE A 153 0.58 -3.28 10.29
C ILE A 153 1.78 -4.23 10.20
N THR A 154 2.99 -3.70 10.24
CA THR A 154 4.22 -4.50 10.05
C THR A 154 4.59 -5.37 11.24
N GLU A 155 4.24 -4.96 12.47
CA GLU A 155 4.52 -5.71 13.71
C GLU A 155 3.90 -7.10 13.72
N MET A 156 2.81 -7.31 12.98
CA MET A 156 2.17 -8.61 12.80
C MET A 156 3.08 -9.67 12.15
N PHE A 157 4.12 -9.23 11.43
CA PHE A 157 5.04 -10.10 10.69
C PHE A 157 6.43 -10.17 11.34
N LEU A 158 6.59 -9.61 12.53
CA LEU A 158 7.79 -9.75 13.33
C LEU A 158 7.70 -11.01 14.22
N PRO A 159 8.83 -11.66 14.54
CA PRO A 159 8.87 -12.85 15.38
C PRO A 159 8.42 -12.62 16.83
#